data_AF-A0A5C9EU08-F1
#
_entry.id   AF-A0A5C9EU08-F1
#
_cell.length_a   1.000
_cell.length_b   1.000
_cell.length_c   1.000
_cell.angle_alpha   90.00
_cell.angle_beta   90.00
_cell.angle_gamma   90.00
#
_symmetry.space_group_name_H-M   'P 1'
#
loop_
_entity.id
_entity.type
_entity.pdbx_description
1 polymer ?
#
loop_
_entity_poly.entity_id
_entity_poly.type
_entity_poly.pdbx_seq_one_letter_code
_entity_poly.pdbx_strand_id
1 'polypeptide(L)'
;MESRPLLEGQHAAEYLSKYFETHLNIDAALLVFIKEVDLVVVEVDSILKDGSIINKIGTYPLAYLAHSNGKKIYILGDSFKYNLRSHYDQEISIEKSP
;
A
#
# COMPACT_ATOMS: atom_id res chain seq x y z
N MET A 1 6.18 1.59 -7.05
CA MET A 1 6.46 2.88 -6.38
C MET A 1 7.72 2.73 -5.58
N GLU A 2 8.56 3.76 -5.47
CA GLU A 2 9.83 3.67 -4.74
C GLU A 2 9.65 3.61 -3.22
N SER A 3 8.54 4.12 -2.67
CA SER A 3 8.20 4.08 -1.24
C SER A 3 9.13 4.92 -0.36
N ARG A 4 9.16 6.23 -0.59
CA ARG A 4 9.87 7.19 0.27
C ARG A 4 9.33 7.13 1.72
N PRO A 5 10.19 7.40 2.72
CA PRO A 5 11.61 7.76 2.60
C PRO A 5 12.57 6.56 2.56
N LEU A 6 12.12 5.38 2.95
CA LEU A 6 12.97 4.21 3.20
C LEU A 6 13.27 3.37 1.94
N LEU A 7 12.60 3.67 0.83
CA LEU A 7 12.88 3.11 -0.49
C LEU A 7 12.63 1.60 -0.62
N GLU A 8 11.73 1.02 0.19
CA GLU A 8 11.46 -0.43 0.18
C GLU A 8 10.98 -0.94 -1.18
N GLY A 9 10.35 -0.08 -1.97
CA GLY A 9 9.88 -0.40 -3.31
C GLY A 9 11.01 -0.71 -4.31
N GLN A 10 12.24 -0.23 -4.05
CA GLN A 10 13.40 -0.57 -4.88
C GLN A 10 13.76 -2.05 -4.75
N HIS A 11 13.74 -2.58 -3.53
CA HIS A 11 14.04 -3.98 -3.27
C HIS A 11 12.97 -4.90 -3.85
N ALA A 12 11.69 -4.50 -3.71
CA ALA A 12 10.58 -5.22 -4.31
C ALA A 12 10.70 -5.25 -5.85
N ALA A 13 11.02 -4.11 -6.48
CA ALA A 13 11.22 -4.03 -7.92
C ALA A 13 12.40 -4.89 -8.40
N GLU A 14 13.54 -4.85 -7.68
CA GLU A 14 14.70 -5.69 -7.99
C GLU A 14 14.34 -7.18 -7.94
N TYR A 15 13.60 -7.62 -6.92
CA TYR A 15 13.17 -9.01 -6.79
C TYR A 15 12.20 -9.42 -7.91
N LEU A 16 11.16 -8.61 -8.16
CA LEU A 16 10.14 -8.88 -9.16
C LEU A 16 10.68 -8.87 -10.59
N SER A 17 11.69 -8.03 -10.87
CA SER A 17 12.32 -7.94 -12.19
C SER A 17 12.93 -9.25 -12.69
N LYS A 18 13.22 -10.19 -11.78
CA LYS A 18 13.74 -11.53 -12.10
C LYS A 18 12.69 -12.45 -12.71
N TYR A 19 11.40 -12.12 -12.55
CA TYR A 19 10.27 -12.96 -12.93
C TYR A 19 9.28 -12.26 -13.85
N PHE A 20 9.21 -10.93 -13.80
CA PHE A 20 8.21 -10.12 -14.52
C PHE A 20 8.85 -8.85 -15.10
N GLU A 21 8.29 -8.35 -16.21
CA GLU A 21 8.58 -6.99 -16.66
C GLU A 21 8.15 -6.00 -15.56
N THR A 22 9.11 -5.24 -15.05
CA THR A 22 8.94 -4.43 -13.84
C THR A 22 9.41 -3.01 -14.08
N HIS A 23 8.53 -2.05 -13.77
CA HIS A 23 8.79 -0.62 -13.89
C HIS A 23 8.81 0.01 -12.50
N LEU A 24 9.95 0.59 -12.10
CA LEU A 24 10.08 1.33 -10.86
C LEU A 24 9.80 2.82 -11.12
N ASN A 25 8.79 3.35 -10.45
CA ASN A 25 8.38 4.75 -10.53
C ASN A 25 8.53 5.45 -9.18
N ILE A 26 8.91 6.74 -9.21
CA ILE A 26 8.87 7.62 -8.02
C ILE A 26 7.45 7.77 -7.51
N ASP A 27 7.28 8.05 -6.23
CA ASP A 27 5.94 8.11 -5.63
C ASP A 27 5.09 9.24 -6.23
N ALA A 28 5.71 10.36 -6.60
CA ALA A 28 5.02 11.50 -7.23
C ALA A 28 4.46 11.19 -8.63
N ALA A 29 4.97 10.15 -9.32
CA ALA A 29 4.50 9.78 -10.65
C ALA A 29 3.15 9.05 -10.63
N LEU A 30 2.58 8.78 -9.44
CA LEU A 30 1.31 8.06 -9.24
C LEU A 30 0.20 8.45 -10.22
N LEU A 31 -0.01 9.76 -10.36
CA LEU A 31 -1.09 10.32 -11.16
C LEU A 31 -0.94 10.02 -12.66
N VAL A 32 0.30 9.85 -13.12
CA VAL A 32 0.59 9.55 -14.53
C VAL A 32 0.26 8.10 -14.82
N PHE A 33 0.81 7.16 -14.05
CA PHE A 33 0.72 5.73 -14.38
C PHE A 33 -0.59 5.06 -13.93
N ILE A 34 -1.36 5.65 -13.02
CA ILE A 34 -2.61 5.03 -12.54
C ILE A 34 -3.62 4.77 -13.68
N LYS A 35 -3.52 5.51 -14.78
CA LYS A 35 -4.36 5.32 -15.97
C LYS A 35 -3.99 4.06 -16.75
N GLU A 36 -2.72 3.69 -16.70
CA GLU A 36 -2.10 2.62 -17.49
C GLU A 36 -2.20 1.24 -16.81
N VAL A 37 -2.51 1.18 -15.51
CA VAL A 37 -2.64 -0.08 -14.77
C VAL A 37 -4.06 -0.64 -14.81
N ASP A 38 -4.21 -1.96 -14.76
CA ASP A 38 -5.51 -2.63 -14.68
C ASP A 38 -6.05 -2.71 -13.25
N LEU A 39 -5.17 -2.90 -12.28
CA LEU A 39 -5.49 -3.04 -10.86
C LEU A 39 -4.33 -2.58 -9.99
N VAL A 40 -4.61 -2.39 -8.71
CA VAL A 40 -3.62 -2.06 -7.69
C VAL A 40 -3.59 -3.18 -6.65
N VAL A 41 -2.39 -3.59 -6.25
CA VAL A 41 -2.17 -4.53 -5.15
C VAL A 41 -1.22 -3.89 -4.17
N VAL A 42 -1.55 -3.95 -2.88
CA VAL A 42 -0.68 -3.49 -1.79
C VAL A 42 -0.69 -4.50 -0.64
N GLU A 43 0.40 -4.51 0.14
CA GLU A 43 0.41 -5.19 1.44
C GLU A 43 -0.47 -4.44 2.46
N VAL A 44 -0.79 -5.09 3.58
CA VAL A 44 -1.32 -4.47 4.79
C VAL A 44 -0.42 -4.68 6.00
N ASP A 45 -0.25 -3.63 6.81
CA ASP A 45 0.39 -3.72 8.13
C ASP A 45 -0.62 -4.08 9.22
N SER A 46 -1.83 -3.51 9.17
CA SER A 46 -2.89 -3.83 10.12
C SER A 46 -4.30 -3.58 9.57
N ILE A 47 -5.25 -4.46 9.90
CA ILE A 47 -6.67 -4.34 9.56
C ILE A 47 -7.45 -4.03 10.83
N LEU A 48 -8.17 -2.91 10.84
CA LEU A 48 -8.96 -2.45 11.99
C LEU A 48 -10.34 -3.12 12.04
N LYS A 49 -11.01 -2.99 13.19
CA LYS A 49 -12.34 -3.59 13.45
C LYS A 49 -13.41 -3.17 12.44
N ASP A 50 -13.34 -1.93 11.97
CA ASP A 50 -14.25 -1.35 10.98
C ASP A 50 -13.87 -1.67 9.52
N GLY A 51 -12.80 -2.45 9.32
CA GLY A 51 -12.24 -2.76 8.00
C GLY A 51 -11.26 -1.71 7.47
N SER A 52 -10.99 -0.63 8.23
CA SER A 52 -9.96 0.33 7.87
C SER A 52 -8.59 -0.33 7.81
N ILE A 53 -7.76 0.12 6.87
CA ILE A 53 -6.43 -0.45 6.61
C ILE A 53 -5.36 0.52 7.08
N ILE A 54 -4.44 0.03 7.91
CA ILE A 54 -3.18 0.69 8.22
C ILE A 54 -2.10 0.07 7.34
N ASN A 55 -1.38 0.93 6.63
CA ASN A 55 -0.26 0.54 5.79
C ASN A 55 0.76 1.68 5.71
N LYS A 56 1.88 1.40 5.03
CA LYS A 56 2.88 2.39 4.64
C LYS A 56 2.27 3.68 4.08
N ILE A 57 2.86 4.81 4.48
CA ILE A 57 2.55 6.14 3.94
C ILE A 57 2.58 6.12 2.40
N GLY A 58 1.68 6.89 1.77
CA GLY A 58 1.49 6.88 0.31
C GLY A 58 0.43 5.88 -0.18
N THR A 59 0.08 4.87 0.63
CA THR A 59 -1.00 3.91 0.28
C THR A 59 -2.36 4.59 0.15
N TYR A 60 -2.69 5.53 1.05
CA TYR A 60 -3.99 6.22 0.99
C TYR A 60 -4.16 7.06 -0.30
N PRO A 61 -3.20 7.92 -0.70
CA PRO A 61 -3.24 8.58 -2.01
C PRO A 61 -3.35 7.62 -3.19
N LEU A 62 -2.63 6.50 -3.17
CA LEU A 62 -2.74 5.44 -4.18
C LEU A 62 -4.15 4.85 -4.24
N ALA A 63 -4.72 4.51 -3.08
CA ALA A 63 -6.04 3.94 -2.99
C ALA A 63 -7.12 4.92 -3.49
N TYR A 64 -7.01 6.18 -3.10
CA TYR A 64 -7.90 7.23 -3.56
C TYR A 64 -7.83 7.43 -5.08
N LEU A 65 -6.63 7.44 -5.65
CA LEU A 65 -6.44 7.60 -7.09
C LEU A 65 -6.93 6.40 -7.89
N ALA A 66 -6.68 5.18 -7.44
CA ALA A 66 -7.24 3.99 -8.09
C ALA A 66 -8.76 4.00 -8.06
N HIS A 67 -9.37 4.28 -6.90
CA HIS A 67 -10.84 4.39 -6.77
C HIS A 67 -11.40 5.44 -7.74
N SER A 68 -10.79 6.63 -7.77
CA SER A 68 -11.21 7.74 -8.65
C SER A 68 -11.07 7.42 -10.14
N ASN A 69 -10.22 6.47 -10.51
CA ASN A 69 -10.02 6.02 -11.91
C ASN A 69 -10.72 4.68 -12.20
N GLY A 70 -11.62 4.22 -11.33
CA GLY A 70 -12.34 2.96 -11.52
C GLY A 70 -11.47 1.71 -11.47
N LYS A 71 -10.26 1.81 -10.90
CA LYS A 71 -9.32 0.69 -10.76
C LYS A 71 -9.62 -0.08 -9.48
N LYS A 72 -9.60 -1.41 -9.58
CA LYS A 72 -9.77 -2.28 -8.40
C LYS A 72 -8.50 -2.26 -7.55
N ILE A 73 -8.67 -2.22 -6.24
CA ILE A 73 -7.60 -2.36 -5.25
C ILE A 73 -7.77 -3.67 -4.52
N TYR A 74 -6.67 -4.41 -4.41
CA TYR A 74 -6.56 -5.62 -3.60
C TYR A 74 -5.55 -5.39 -2.50
N ILE A 75 -5.94 -5.79 -1.29
CA ILE A 75 -5.10 -5.77 -0.11
C ILE A 75 -4.66 -7.21 0.15
N LEU A 76 -3.35 -7.45 0.22
CA LEU A 76 -2.78 -8.76 0.51
C LEU A 76 -2.14 -8.75 1.89
N GLY A 77 -2.48 -9.75 2.70
CA GLY A 77 -1.87 -9.95 4.00
C GLY A 77 -2.45 -11.18 4.70
N ASP A 78 -1.71 -11.66 5.70
CA ASP A 78 -2.13 -12.80 6.49
C ASP A 78 -3.25 -12.41 7.47
N SER A 79 -4.00 -13.42 7.93
CA SER A 79 -5.04 -13.23 8.96
C SER A 79 -4.51 -12.64 10.28
N PHE A 80 -3.21 -12.78 10.57
CA PHE A 80 -2.59 -12.17 11.74
C PHE A 80 -2.49 -10.65 11.69
N LYS A 81 -2.78 -10.02 10.54
CA LYS A 81 -2.81 -8.56 10.40
C LYS A 81 -4.07 -7.94 11.02
N TYR A 82 -5.09 -8.71 11.43
CA TYR A 82 -6.23 -8.18 12.19
C TYR A 82 -5.80 -7.60 13.54
N ASN A 83 -6.16 -6.35 13.78
CA ASN A 83 -5.73 -5.60 14.94
C ASN A 83 -6.60 -5.92 16.16
N LEU A 84 -6.08 -6.72 17.09
CA LEU A 84 -6.81 -7.07 18.33
C LEU A 84 -7.07 -5.86 19.23
N ARG A 85 -6.18 -4.85 19.25
CA ARG A 85 -6.40 -3.62 20.04
C ARG A 85 -7.62 -2.88 19.52
N SER A 86 -7.70 -2.68 18.20
CA SER A 86 -8.87 -2.11 17.52
C SER A 86 -10.14 -2.93 17.78
N HIS A 87 -10.04 -4.26 17.78
CA HIS A 87 -11.18 -5.13 18.06
C HIS A 87 -11.80 -4.88 19.45
N TYR A 88 -10.95 -4.65 20.46
CA TYR A 88 -11.34 -4.33 21.83
C TYR A 88 -11.45 -2.81 22.11
N ASP A 89 -11.64 -2.00 21.06
CA ASP A 89 -11.85 -0.54 21.13
C ASP A 89 -10.73 0.20 21.90
N GLN A 90 -9.50 -0.32 21.83
CA GLN A 90 -8.30 0.30 22.39
C GLN A 90 -7.68 1.28 21.39
N GLU A 91 -6.96 2.27 21.93
CA GLU A 91 -6.28 3.29 21.12
C GLU A 91 -5.19 2.67 20.22
N ILE A 92 -5.15 3.12 18.97
CA ILE A 92 -4.17 2.68 17.97
C ILE A 92 -3.16 3.79 17.75
N SER A 93 -1.90 3.51 18.07
CA SER A 93 -0.79 4.42 17.77
C SER A 93 -0.30 4.21 16.34
N ILE A 94 -0.27 5.28 15.55
CA ILE A 94 0.44 5.30 14.27
C ILE A 94 1.87 5.76 14.53
N GLU A 95 2.84 4.96 14.10
CA GLU A 95 4.26 5.32 14.20
C GLU A 95 4.54 6.57 13.35
N LYS A 96 5.24 7.53 13.94
CA LYS A 96 5.73 8.72 13.24
C LYS A 96 7.25 8.67 13.26
N SER A 97 7.85 8.41 12.11
CA SER A 97 9.29 8.58 11.95
C SER A 97 9.61 10.09 11.81
N PRO A 98 10.74 10.57 12.38
CA PRO A 98 11.18 11.95 12.26
C PRO A 98 11.53 12.36 10.82
#